data_AF-A0A4Y9YAC9-F1
#
_entry.id   AF-A0A4Y9YAC9-F1
#
_cell.length_a   1.000
_cell.length_b   1.000
_cell.length_c   1.000
_cell.angle_alpha   90.00
_cell.angle_beta   90.00
_cell.angle_gamma   90.00
#
_symmetry.space_group_name_H-M   'P 1'
#
loop_
_entity.id
_entity.type
_entity.pdbx_description
1 polymer ?
#
loop_
_entity_poly.entity_id
_entity_poly.type
_entity_poly.pdbx_seq_one_letter_code
_entity_poly.pdbx_strand_id
1 'polypeptide(L)'
;MAKSTSPQEATLNPRTTTYEFMGPPGAFAVTVGVPIAVYALYFSCNDASGGCPPPLNTIQASVTEALSDPEWWVQLWDTQAALMYLAWYTFCVVAWKLLPGDWVEGTQLRNGGHQKYKFNAFATCLLALGLTTGYIWRFGAESFTFLYERWVGFVTAALAMSIFQGVLWYALSFRSGKLLALGGNSGNFIYDVRAPLQLFRER
;
A
#
# COMPACT_ATOMS: atom_id res chain seq x y z
N MET A 1 12.66 -3.21 -28.44
CA MET A 1 13.25 -1.96 -28.95
C MET A 1 13.85 -1.20 -27.77
N ALA A 2 15.18 -1.24 -27.61
CA ALA A 2 15.86 -0.50 -26.56
C ALA A 2 15.86 0.99 -26.92
N LYS A 3 15.16 1.81 -26.15
CA LYS A 3 15.14 3.26 -26.32
C LYS A 3 16.52 3.78 -25.93
N SER A 4 17.24 4.40 -26.87
CA SER A 4 18.55 5.01 -26.62
C SER A 4 18.39 6.14 -25.60
N THR A 5 18.77 5.89 -24.35
CA THR A 5 18.75 6.85 -23.25
C THR A 5 19.82 7.91 -23.49
N SER A 6 19.46 9.18 -23.37
CA SER A 6 20.43 10.28 -23.53
C SER A 6 21.55 10.19 -22.48
N PRO A 7 22.79 10.62 -22.77
CA PRO A 7 23.92 10.51 -21.83
C PRO A 7 23.67 11.15 -20.45
N GLN A 8 22.88 12.23 -20.40
CA GLN A 8 22.47 12.88 -19.15
C GLN A 8 21.48 12.04 -18.35
N GLU A 9 20.50 11.40 -18.99
CA GLU A 9 19.54 10.51 -18.30
C GLU A 9 20.23 9.24 -17.76
N ALA A 10 21.24 8.71 -18.46
CA ALA A 10 22.04 7.58 -17.99
C ALA A 10 22.88 7.93 -16.75
N THR A 11 23.32 9.19 -16.63
CA THR A 11 24.07 9.69 -15.46
C THR A 11 23.13 9.89 -14.26
N LEU A 12 21.91 10.35 -14.50
CA LEU A 12 20.92 10.61 -13.45
C LEU A 12 20.28 9.32 -12.92
N ASN A 13 20.07 8.30 -13.77
CA ASN A 13 19.48 7.02 -13.42
C ASN A 13 20.44 5.84 -13.75
N PRO A 14 21.52 5.65 -12.98
CA PRO A 14 22.41 4.50 -13.16
C PRO A 14 21.66 3.18 -12.89
N ARG A 15 22.13 2.09 -13.49
CA ARG A 15 21.64 0.75 -13.11
C ARG A 15 22.11 0.40 -11.70
N THR A 16 21.26 -0.29 -10.95
CA THR A 16 21.59 -0.70 -9.60
C THR A 16 22.62 -1.82 -9.62
N THR A 17 23.71 -1.67 -8.86
CA THR A 17 24.76 -2.69 -8.74
C THR A 17 24.66 -3.47 -7.42
N THR A 18 23.98 -2.91 -6.42
CA THR A 18 23.82 -3.50 -5.09
C THR A 18 22.34 -3.78 -4.80
N TYR A 19 22.08 -4.97 -4.25
CA TYR A 19 20.76 -5.35 -3.76
C TYR A 19 20.67 -5.13 -2.25
N GLU A 20 19.55 -4.58 -1.81
CA GLU A 20 19.20 -4.45 -0.40
C GLU A 20 18.19 -5.52 -0.01
N PHE A 21 18.10 -5.86 1.28
CA PHE A 21 17.09 -6.78 1.82
C PHE A 21 17.05 -8.14 1.09
N MET A 22 18.20 -8.80 0.96
CA MET A 22 18.37 -10.09 0.25
C MET A 22 17.91 -10.07 -1.21
N GLY A 23 17.81 -8.89 -1.85
CA GLY A 23 17.53 -8.77 -3.28
C GLY A 23 16.20 -9.37 -3.72
N PRO A 24 16.14 -10.02 -4.90
CA PRO A 24 14.91 -10.61 -5.43
C PRO A 24 14.20 -11.64 -4.53
N PRO A 25 14.88 -12.62 -3.89
CA PRO A 25 14.19 -13.59 -3.03
C PRO A 25 13.61 -12.93 -1.77
N GLY A 26 14.31 -11.96 -1.17
CA GLY A 26 13.75 -11.18 -0.07
C GLY A 26 12.56 -10.32 -0.49
N ALA A 27 12.58 -9.78 -1.72
CA ALA A 27 11.45 -9.06 -2.31
C ALA A 27 10.23 -9.92 -2.51
N PHE A 28 10.42 -11.12 -3.03
CA PHE A 28 9.34 -12.08 -3.18
C PHE A 28 8.78 -12.48 -1.81
N ALA A 29 9.65 -12.81 -0.85
CA ALA A 29 9.25 -13.24 0.49
C ALA A 29 8.42 -12.17 1.21
N VAL A 30 8.78 -10.89 1.13
CA VAL A 30 8.00 -9.81 1.77
C VAL A 30 6.70 -9.55 1.01
N THR A 31 6.73 -9.47 -0.32
CA THR A 31 5.56 -9.15 -1.14
C THR A 31 4.46 -10.21 -1.00
N VAL A 32 4.84 -11.49 -0.90
CA VAL A 32 3.89 -12.61 -0.75
C VAL A 32 3.64 -12.95 0.73
N GLY A 33 4.68 -12.93 1.55
CA GLY A 33 4.61 -13.32 2.96
C GLY A 33 3.82 -12.35 3.83
N VAL A 34 3.89 -11.04 3.58
CA VAL A 34 3.14 -10.05 4.37
C VAL A 34 1.62 -10.21 4.21
N PRO A 35 1.06 -10.26 2.98
CA PRO A 35 -0.37 -10.53 2.80
C PRO A 35 -0.80 -11.86 3.44
N ILE A 36 -0.02 -12.93 3.24
CA ILE A 36 -0.31 -14.25 3.85
C ILE A 36 -0.32 -14.15 5.37
N ALA A 37 0.66 -13.47 5.98
CA ALA A 37 0.73 -13.29 7.42
C ALA A 37 -0.48 -12.51 7.96
N VAL A 38 -0.96 -11.48 7.26
CA VAL A 38 -2.16 -10.72 7.66
C VAL A 38 -3.40 -11.61 7.68
N TYR A 39 -3.64 -12.40 6.62
CA TYR A 39 -4.77 -13.34 6.59
C TYR A 39 -4.60 -14.47 7.60
N ALA A 40 -3.38 -15.02 7.73
CA ALA A 40 -3.10 -16.08 8.69
C ALA A 40 -3.38 -15.60 10.11
N LEU A 41 -2.95 -14.41 10.49
CA LEU A 41 -3.25 -13.83 11.80
C LEU A 41 -4.76 -13.67 12.01
N TYR A 42 -5.49 -13.18 11.01
CA TYR A 42 -6.94 -13.03 11.12
C TYR A 42 -7.68 -14.37 11.29
N PHE A 43 -7.40 -15.36 10.44
CA PHE A 43 -8.12 -16.64 10.46
C PHE A 43 -7.65 -17.59 11.56
N SER A 44 -6.41 -17.45 12.04
CA SER A 44 -5.89 -18.26 13.15
C SER A 44 -6.24 -17.68 14.52
N CYS A 45 -6.49 -16.37 14.63
CA CYS A 45 -6.71 -15.66 15.90
C CYS A 45 -8.14 -15.11 15.96
N ASN A 46 -9.14 -16.01 15.99
CA ASN A 46 -10.55 -15.66 16.05
C ASN A 46 -11.30 -16.53 17.09
N ASP A 47 -12.46 -16.08 17.53
CA ASP A 47 -13.31 -16.84 18.46
C ASP A 47 -13.69 -18.21 17.88
N ALA A 48 -13.87 -18.27 16.56
CA ALA A 48 -14.16 -19.51 15.82
C ALA A 48 -12.97 -20.50 15.80
N SER A 49 -11.72 -20.04 15.92
CA SER A 49 -10.52 -20.89 15.92
C SER A 49 -10.12 -21.36 17.32
N GLY A 50 -10.86 -20.97 18.36
CA GLY A 50 -10.61 -21.40 19.74
C GLY A 50 -9.49 -20.65 20.45
N GLY A 51 -9.11 -19.46 19.97
CA GLY A 51 -8.14 -18.56 20.61
C GLY A 51 -6.86 -18.32 19.80
N CYS A 52 -5.86 -17.74 20.46
CA CYS A 52 -4.63 -17.26 19.83
C CYS A 52 -3.40 -17.65 20.66
N PRO A 53 -2.59 -18.65 20.25
CA PRO A 53 -2.66 -19.44 19.01
C PRO A 53 -3.61 -20.65 19.10
N PRO A 54 -4.21 -21.08 17.98
CA PRO A 54 -5.00 -22.30 17.92
C PRO A 54 -4.11 -23.53 18.11
N PRO A 55 -4.64 -24.66 18.62
CA PRO A 55 -3.84 -25.85 18.85
C PRO A 55 -3.33 -26.41 17.51
N LEU A 56 -2.01 -26.70 17.45
CA LEU A 56 -1.27 -27.00 16.21
C LEU A 56 -1.86 -28.15 15.37
N ASN A 57 -2.60 -29.06 16.01
CA ASN A 57 -3.29 -30.19 15.36
C ASN A 57 -4.50 -29.77 14.52
N THR A 58 -5.12 -28.62 14.82
CA THR A 58 -6.30 -28.11 14.10
C THR A 58 -5.93 -27.22 12.91
N ILE A 59 -4.77 -26.56 12.97
CA ILE A 59 -4.31 -25.59 11.95
C ILE A 59 -4.22 -26.23 10.58
N GLN A 60 -3.61 -27.42 10.47
CA GLN A 60 -3.42 -28.06 9.17
C GLN A 60 -4.76 -28.40 8.51
N ALA A 61 -5.70 -28.97 9.27
CA ALA A 61 -7.02 -29.35 8.75
C ALA A 61 -7.84 -28.12 8.34
N SER A 62 -7.90 -27.09 9.19
CA SER A 62 -8.64 -25.85 8.90
C SER A 62 -8.08 -25.09 7.71
N VAL A 63 -6.75 -25.09 7.51
CA VAL A 63 -6.13 -24.46 6.33
C VAL A 63 -6.45 -25.23 5.06
N THR A 64 -6.34 -26.56 5.07
CA THR A 64 -6.66 -27.37 3.87
C THR A 64 -8.11 -27.28 3.47
N GLU A 65 -9.04 -27.22 4.43
CA GLU A 65 -10.47 -27.08 4.17
C GLU A 65 -10.80 -25.70 3.60
N ALA A 66 -10.27 -24.62 4.21
CA ALA A 66 -10.47 -23.25 3.73
C ALA A 66 -9.89 -23.02 2.32
N LEU A 67 -8.72 -23.57 2.01
CA LEU A 67 -8.11 -23.42 0.68
C LEU A 67 -8.82 -24.23 -0.41
N SER A 68 -9.49 -25.33 -0.03
CA SER A 68 -10.18 -26.22 -0.98
C SER A 68 -11.58 -25.73 -1.36
N ASP A 69 -12.17 -24.84 -0.57
CA ASP A 69 -13.51 -24.31 -0.81
C ASP A 69 -13.47 -23.06 -1.72
N PRO A 70 -14.05 -23.09 -2.94
CA PRO A 70 -14.16 -21.92 -3.80
C PRO A 70 -15.01 -20.81 -3.21
N GLU A 71 -16.01 -21.12 -2.37
CA GLU A 71 -16.86 -20.11 -1.75
C GLU A 71 -16.08 -19.26 -0.75
N TRP A 72 -15.15 -19.87 -0.02
CA TRP A 72 -14.24 -19.16 0.88
C TRP A 72 -13.54 -18.02 0.15
N TRP A 73 -12.98 -18.27 -1.03
CA TRP A 73 -12.30 -17.27 -1.87
C TRP A 73 -13.19 -16.10 -2.32
N VAL A 74 -14.46 -16.38 -2.61
CA VAL A 74 -15.43 -15.35 -3.02
C VAL A 74 -15.81 -14.46 -1.82
N GLN A 75 -15.92 -15.05 -0.63
CA GLN A 75 -16.26 -14.32 0.60
C GLN A 75 -15.16 -13.35 1.06
N LEU A 76 -13.91 -13.49 0.57
CA LEU A 76 -12.87 -12.51 0.87
C LEU A 76 -13.18 -11.12 0.27
N TRP A 77 -13.98 -11.04 -0.79
CA TRP A 77 -14.32 -9.78 -1.45
C TRP A 77 -15.64 -9.21 -0.95
N ASP A 78 -15.56 -8.00 -0.38
CA ASP A 78 -16.73 -7.23 0.02
C ASP A 78 -16.76 -5.87 -0.70
N THR A 79 -17.76 -5.69 -1.54
CA THR A 79 -17.95 -4.45 -2.31
C THR A 79 -18.22 -3.24 -1.42
N GLN A 80 -18.91 -3.40 -0.29
CA GLN A 80 -19.21 -2.29 0.61
C GLN A 80 -17.95 -1.83 1.35
N ALA A 81 -17.13 -2.77 1.82
CA ALA A 81 -15.84 -2.47 2.43
C ALA A 81 -14.89 -1.79 1.41
N ALA A 82 -14.86 -2.29 0.17
CA ALA A 82 -14.03 -1.70 -0.89
C ALA A 82 -14.44 -0.25 -1.22
N LEU A 83 -15.75 0.04 -1.32
CA LEU A 83 -16.25 1.40 -1.53
C LEU A 83 -15.91 2.32 -0.36
N MET A 84 -16.05 1.84 0.88
CA MET A 84 -15.69 2.61 2.07
C MET A 84 -14.19 2.91 2.13
N TYR A 85 -13.35 1.92 1.79
CA TYR A 85 -11.90 2.09 1.69
C TYR A 85 -11.53 3.15 0.64
N LEU A 86 -12.16 3.10 -0.54
CA LEU A 86 -11.94 4.10 -1.60
C LEU A 86 -12.45 5.49 -1.20
N ALA A 87 -13.56 5.57 -0.48
CA ALA A 87 -14.07 6.83 0.07
C ALA A 87 -13.08 7.44 1.06
N TRP A 88 -12.52 6.63 1.98
CA TRP A 88 -11.48 7.06 2.90
C TRP A 88 -10.19 7.49 2.18
N TYR A 89 -9.72 6.71 1.21
CA TYR A 89 -8.56 7.07 0.40
C TYR A 89 -8.77 8.42 -0.32
N THR A 90 -9.94 8.59 -0.95
CA THR A 90 -10.31 9.84 -1.63
C THR A 90 -10.42 11.00 -0.65
N PHE A 91 -10.98 10.79 0.53
CA PHE A 91 -11.01 11.78 1.61
C PHE A 91 -9.60 12.26 1.97
N CYS A 92 -8.63 11.35 2.15
CA CYS A 92 -7.25 11.72 2.44
C CYS A 92 -6.62 12.56 1.32
N VAL A 93 -6.84 12.19 0.05
CA VAL A 93 -6.33 12.95 -1.11
C VAL A 93 -6.97 14.34 -1.21
N VAL A 94 -8.29 14.42 -1.01
CA VAL A 94 -9.04 15.67 -1.04
C VAL A 94 -8.65 16.57 0.12
N ALA A 95 -8.51 16.02 1.33
CA ALA A 95 -8.06 16.74 2.50
C ALA A 95 -6.64 17.28 2.29
N TRP A 96 -5.72 16.46 1.74
CA TRP A 96 -4.38 16.92 1.39
C TRP A 96 -4.41 18.11 0.42
N LYS A 97 -5.29 18.08 -0.58
CA LYS A 97 -5.42 19.16 -1.57
C LYS A 97 -6.07 20.43 -0.99
N LEU A 98 -7.20 20.30 -0.30
CA LEU A 98 -8.04 21.43 0.12
C LEU A 98 -7.59 22.09 1.42
N LEU A 99 -7.11 21.33 2.40
CA LEU A 99 -6.74 21.91 3.70
C LEU A 99 -5.48 22.76 3.57
N PRO A 100 -5.41 23.92 4.23
CA PRO A 100 -4.19 24.72 4.25
C PRO A 100 -3.08 23.93 4.95
N GLY A 101 -1.84 24.19 4.52
CA GLY A 101 -0.66 23.56 5.07
C GLY A 101 0.61 24.19 4.51
N ASP A 102 1.68 24.07 5.26
CA ASP A 102 2.96 24.68 4.91
C ASP A 102 3.67 23.86 3.84
N TRP A 103 4.30 24.56 2.89
CA TRP A 103 5.14 23.94 1.87
C TRP A 103 6.59 23.98 2.33
N VAL A 104 7.17 22.81 2.56
CA VAL A 104 8.55 22.66 3.04
C VAL A 104 9.37 21.96 1.98
N GLU A 105 10.57 22.48 1.72
CA GLU A 105 11.52 21.86 0.79
C GLU A 105 12.14 20.61 1.42
N GLY A 106 12.11 19.50 0.68
CA GLY A 106 12.75 18.25 1.06
C GLY A 106 14.26 18.28 0.84
N THR A 107 14.90 17.12 0.90
CA THR A 107 16.35 17.01 0.67
C THR A 107 16.71 17.23 -0.79
N GLN A 108 17.95 17.68 -1.03
CA GLN A 108 18.49 17.86 -2.37
C GLN A 108 18.48 16.53 -3.14
N LEU A 109 17.90 16.55 -4.34
CA LEU A 109 17.89 15.44 -5.28
C LEU A 109 19.19 15.38 -6.10
N ARG A 110 19.45 14.25 -6.75
CA ARG A 110 20.64 14.05 -7.61
C ARG A 110 20.71 15.02 -8.79
N ASN A 111 19.57 15.53 -9.25
CA ASN A 111 19.51 16.56 -10.28
C ASN A 111 19.80 17.98 -9.74
N GLY A 112 20.15 18.11 -8.45
CA GLY A 112 20.43 19.38 -7.77
C GLY A 112 19.18 20.13 -7.31
N GLY A 113 17.98 19.66 -7.65
CA GLY A 113 16.71 20.30 -7.28
C GLY A 113 16.20 19.89 -5.89
N HIS A 114 15.19 20.61 -5.40
CA HIS A 114 14.46 20.30 -4.17
C HIS A 114 12.98 20.11 -4.49
N GLN A 115 12.31 19.20 -3.77
CA GLN A 115 10.87 18.95 -3.92
C GLN A 115 10.12 19.61 -2.78
N LYS A 116 8.99 20.24 -3.07
CA LYS A 116 8.18 20.87 -2.04
C LYS A 116 7.09 19.90 -1.60
N TYR A 117 7.05 19.65 -0.29
CA TYR A 117 6.04 18.81 0.33
C TYR A 117 5.10 19.67 1.14
N LYS A 118 3.80 19.49 0.92
CA LYS A 118 2.76 20.14 1.71
C LYS A 118 2.51 19.36 3.00
N PHE A 119 2.73 20.00 4.13
CA PHE A 119 2.50 19.45 5.47
C PHE A 119 1.14 19.89 6.01
N ASN A 120 0.15 19.00 5.95
CA ASN A 120 -1.18 19.22 6.53
C ASN A 120 -1.74 17.98 7.25
N ALA A 121 -0.87 17.07 7.70
CA ALA A 121 -1.27 15.86 8.40
C ALA A 121 -2.07 16.17 9.68
N PHE A 122 -1.66 17.18 10.45
CA PHE A 122 -2.35 17.55 11.69
C PHE A 122 -3.77 18.08 11.43
N ALA A 123 -3.93 19.00 10.48
CA ALA A 123 -5.25 19.52 10.09
C ALA A 123 -6.16 18.41 9.54
N THR A 124 -5.61 17.50 8.74
CA THR A 124 -6.34 16.33 8.21
C THR A 124 -6.78 15.39 9.33
N CYS A 125 -5.91 15.16 10.32
CA CYS A 125 -6.22 14.36 11.50
C CYS A 125 -7.35 14.98 12.33
N LEU A 126 -7.29 16.29 12.62
CA LEU A 126 -8.35 16.99 13.35
C LEU A 126 -9.70 16.93 12.61
N LEU A 127 -9.69 17.09 11.29
CA LEU A 127 -10.91 16.95 10.48
C LEU A 127 -11.48 15.53 10.57
N ALA A 128 -10.63 14.51 10.41
CA ALA A 128 -11.05 13.11 10.49
C ALA A 128 -11.62 12.76 11.88
N LEU A 129 -10.95 13.20 12.95
CA LEU A 129 -11.42 13.01 14.32
C LEU A 129 -12.73 13.76 14.56
N GLY A 130 -12.84 15.01 14.11
CA GLY A 130 -14.08 15.79 14.24
C GLY A 130 -15.27 15.15 13.55
N LEU A 131 -15.07 14.65 12.32
CA LEU A 131 -16.10 13.91 11.58
C LEU A 131 -16.48 12.60 12.29
N THR A 132 -15.49 11.86 12.76
CA THR A 132 -15.69 10.59 13.48
C THR A 132 -16.47 10.81 14.78
N THR A 133 -16.04 11.76 15.62
CA THR A 133 -16.72 12.10 16.87
C THR A 133 -18.14 12.62 16.61
N GLY A 134 -18.34 13.48 15.61
CA GLY A 134 -19.68 13.97 15.24
C GLY A 134 -20.61 12.85 14.78
N TYR A 135 -20.09 11.88 14.03
CA TYR A 135 -20.85 10.72 13.59
C TYR A 135 -21.23 9.80 14.76
N ILE A 136 -20.27 9.49 15.64
CA ILE A 136 -20.51 8.72 16.87
C ILE A 136 -21.55 9.40 17.75
N TRP A 137 -21.48 10.73 17.90
CA TRP A 137 -22.44 11.47 18.71
C TRP A 137 -23.86 11.39 18.17
N ARG A 138 -24.04 11.29 16.85
CA ARG A 138 -25.37 11.25 16.20
C ARG A 138 -25.97 9.85 16.06
N PHE A 139 -25.14 8.84 15.80
CA PHE A 139 -25.57 7.46 15.46
C PHE A 139 -25.08 6.40 16.46
N GLY A 140 -24.32 6.79 17.48
CA GLY A 140 -23.75 5.88 18.47
C GLY A 140 -22.43 5.25 18.03
N ALA A 141 -21.70 4.70 18.99
CA ALA A 141 -20.40 4.05 18.77
C ALA A 141 -20.53 2.74 17.96
N GLU A 142 -21.70 2.09 18.02
CA GLU A 142 -22.00 0.86 17.26
C GLU A 142 -21.88 1.07 15.75
N SER A 143 -22.03 2.31 15.26
CA SER A 143 -21.90 2.57 13.82
C SER A 143 -20.50 2.28 13.26
N PHE A 144 -19.49 2.17 14.12
CA PHE A 144 -18.12 1.80 13.74
C PHE A 144 -17.84 0.29 13.79
N THR A 145 -18.77 -0.55 14.28
CA THR A 145 -18.60 -2.02 14.26
C THR A 145 -18.48 -2.56 12.84
N PHE A 146 -19.01 -1.82 11.85
CA PHE A 146 -18.83 -2.09 10.42
C PHE A 146 -17.36 -2.35 10.03
N LEU A 147 -16.40 -1.63 10.63
CA LEU A 147 -14.97 -1.83 10.35
C LEU A 147 -14.48 -3.19 10.83
N TYR A 148 -14.97 -3.64 11.98
CA TYR A 148 -14.64 -4.93 12.57
C TYR A 148 -15.32 -6.08 11.82
N GLU A 149 -16.62 -5.96 11.58
CA GLU A 149 -17.44 -6.99 10.91
C GLU A 149 -16.98 -7.29 9.48
N ARG A 150 -16.40 -6.30 8.79
CA ARG A 150 -15.96 -6.41 7.39
C ARG A 150 -14.46 -6.30 7.23
N TRP A 151 -13.71 -6.64 8.28
CA TRP A 151 -12.25 -6.54 8.30
C TRP A 151 -11.59 -7.24 7.10
N VAL A 152 -12.01 -8.47 6.77
CA VAL A 152 -11.47 -9.23 5.63
C VAL A 152 -11.65 -8.46 4.32
N GLY A 153 -12.81 -7.85 4.13
CA GLY A 153 -13.12 -7.01 2.97
C GLY A 153 -12.23 -5.77 2.87
N PHE A 154 -11.90 -5.15 4.01
CA PHE A 154 -10.94 -4.04 4.04
C PHE A 154 -9.52 -4.48 3.69
N VAL A 155 -9.08 -5.65 4.18
CA VAL A 155 -7.76 -6.20 3.87
C VAL A 155 -7.63 -6.54 2.39
N THR A 156 -8.64 -7.18 1.79
CA THR A 156 -8.63 -7.47 0.34
C THR A 156 -8.66 -6.20 -0.49
N ALA A 157 -9.50 -5.22 -0.13
CA ALA A 157 -9.54 -3.94 -0.83
C ALA A 157 -8.20 -3.19 -0.76
N ALA A 158 -7.57 -3.16 0.42
CA ALA A 158 -6.25 -2.55 0.60
C ALA A 158 -5.15 -3.28 -0.19
N LEU A 159 -5.18 -4.62 -0.21
CA LEU A 159 -4.24 -5.43 -0.98
C LEU A 159 -4.39 -5.19 -2.49
N ALA A 160 -5.63 -5.21 -2.99
CA ALA A 160 -5.93 -4.92 -4.40
C ALA A 160 -5.46 -3.52 -4.79
N MET A 161 -5.72 -2.51 -3.94
CA MET A 161 -5.27 -1.14 -4.18
C MET A 161 -3.75 -1.01 -4.15
N SER A 162 -3.06 -1.70 -3.23
CA SER A 162 -1.61 -1.72 -3.15
C SER A 162 -0.97 -2.31 -4.40
N ILE A 163 -1.47 -3.47 -4.87
CA ILE A 163 -1.01 -4.11 -6.12
C ILE A 163 -1.27 -3.18 -7.31
N PHE A 164 -2.48 -2.61 -7.41
CA PHE A 164 -2.84 -1.68 -8.48
C PHE A 164 -1.90 -0.47 -8.52
N GLN A 165 -1.68 0.20 -7.38
CA GLN A 165 -0.80 1.36 -7.30
C GLN A 165 0.66 0.98 -7.59
N GLY A 166 1.15 -0.14 -7.07
CA GLY A 166 2.50 -0.63 -7.33
C GLY A 166 2.76 -0.84 -8.82
N VAL A 167 1.84 -1.53 -9.51
CA VAL A 167 1.93 -1.75 -10.97
C VAL A 167 1.79 -0.44 -11.74
N LEU A 168 0.85 0.42 -11.35
CA LEU A 168 0.62 1.72 -12.00
C LEU A 168 1.87 2.60 -11.93
N TRP A 169 2.45 2.79 -10.73
CA TRP A 169 3.64 3.61 -10.54
C TRP A 169 4.89 2.96 -11.12
N TYR A 170 4.99 1.63 -11.16
CA TYR A 170 6.04 0.97 -11.90
C TYR A 170 5.94 1.25 -13.41
N ALA A 171 4.77 1.09 -14.02
CA ALA A 171 4.59 1.35 -15.45
C ALA A 171 4.84 2.82 -15.81
N LEU A 172 4.46 3.74 -14.93
CA LEU A 172 4.64 5.17 -15.11
C LEU A 172 6.10 5.64 -14.86
N SER A 173 6.94 4.86 -14.16
CA SER A 173 8.30 5.27 -13.80
C SER A 173 9.28 5.22 -14.99
N PHE A 174 9.04 4.33 -15.95
CA PHE A 174 9.84 4.21 -17.19
C PHE A 174 9.56 5.30 -18.24
N ARG A 175 8.78 6.33 -17.90
CA ARG A 175 8.57 7.49 -18.76
C ARG A 175 9.80 8.40 -18.73
N SER A 176 10.13 9.01 -19.88
CA SER A 176 11.30 9.89 -20.03
C SER A 176 11.22 11.12 -19.11
N GLY A 177 12.37 11.53 -18.56
CA GLY A 177 12.46 12.68 -17.65
C GLY A 177 12.05 12.43 -16.19
N LYS A 178 11.91 11.17 -15.75
CA LYS A 178 11.69 10.80 -14.34
C LYS A 178 12.99 10.37 -13.66
N LEU A 179 13.15 10.74 -12.39
CA LEU A 179 14.27 10.27 -11.57
C LEU A 179 13.86 8.99 -10.84
N LEU A 180 14.53 7.89 -11.14
CA LEU A 180 14.32 6.58 -10.53
C LEU A 180 15.08 6.47 -9.21
N ALA A 181 14.62 5.60 -8.30
CA ALA A 181 15.37 5.28 -7.09
C ALA A 181 16.62 4.54 -7.50
N LEU A 182 17.68 4.72 -6.70
CA LEU A 182 18.90 3.91 -6.81
C LEU A 182 18.64 2.41 -6.64
N GLY A 183 17.51 2.00 -6.06
CA GLY A 183 17.12 0.60 -5.90
C GLY A 183 16.12 0.11 -6.96
N GLY A 184 15.62 0.97 -7.85
CA GLY A 184 14.50 0.65 -8.76
C GLY A 184 14.88 0.49 -10.24
N ASN A 185 16.17 0.30 -10.54
CA ASN A 185 16.70 0.14 -11.91
C ASN A 185 17.63 -1.10 -12.00
N SER A 186 17.17 -2.22 -11.46
CA SER A 186 17.94 -3.48 -11.41
C SER A 186 17.72 -4.33 -12.66
N GLY A 187 16.61 -4.10 -13.37
CA GLY A 187 16.19 -4.91 -14.51
C GLY A 187 15.40 -6.16 -14.11
N ASN A 188 15.18 -6.38 -12.81
CA ASN A 188 14.29 -7.43 -12.31
C ASN A 188 12.97 -6.82 -11.85
N PHE A 189 11.89 -7.14 -12.58
CA PHE A 189 10.53 -6.67 -12.29
C PHE A 189 10.10 -6.89 -10.84
N ILE A 190 10.39 -8.05 -10.26
CA ILE A 190 9.96 -8.40 -8.90
C ILE A 190 10.61 -7.48 -7.85
N TYR A 191 11.83 -7.02 -8.11
CA TYR A 191 12.56 -6.14 -7.20
C TYR A 191 12.21 -4.66 -7.44
N ASP A 192 12.11 -4.26 -8.71
CA ASP A 192 11.91 -2.86 -9.11
C ASP A 192 10.47 -2.36 -8.86
N VAL A 193 9.46 -3.24 -8.88
CA VAL A 193 8.06 -2.89 -8.52
C VAL A 193 7.91 -2.46 -7.06
N ARG A 194 8.84 -2.84 -6.17
CA ARG A 194 8.83 -2.40 -4.77
C ARG A 194 9.39 -0.97 -4.60
N ALA A 195 10.28 -0.55 -5.49
CA ALA A 195 10.95 0.75 -5.42
C ALA A 195 10.78 1.61 -6.70
N PRO A 196 9.55 1.78 -7.24
CA PRO A 196 9.34 2.62 -8.41
C PRO A 196 9.36 4.08 -7.98
N LEU A 197 10.54 4.69 -7.86
CA LEU A 197 10.58 6.12 -7.57
C LEU A 197 10.15 6.90 -8.81
N GLN A 198 9.14 7.74 -8.61
CA GLN A 198 8.77 8.78 -9.54
C GLN A 198 8.87 10.12 -8.83
N LEU A 199 9.99 10.80 -9.02
CA LEU A 199 10.03 12.21 -8.67
C LEU A 199 9.41 12.99 -9.84
N PHE A 200 8.25 13.60 -9.57
CA PHE A 200 7.66 14.59 -10.45
C PHE A 200 8.56 15.82 -10.42
N ARG A 201 9.21 16.14 -11.55
CA ARG A 201 9.82 17.46 -11.73
C ARG A 201 8.72 18.51 -11.47
N GLU A 202 8.85 19.28 -10.40
CA GLU A 202 8.01 20.46 -10.23
C GLU A 202 8.22 21.36 -11.45
N ARG A 203 7.10 21.82 -12.01
CA ARG A 203 7.09 22.97 -12.92
C ARG A 203 7.00 24.22 -12.09
#